data_AF-A0A7I7SXY4-F1
#
_entry.id   AF-A0A7I7SXY4-F1
#
_cell.length_a   1.000
_cell.length_b   1.000
_cell.length_c   1.000
_cell.angle_alpha   90.00
_cell.angle_beta   90.00
_cell.angle_gamma   90.00
#
_symmetry.space_group_name_H-M   'P 1'
#
loop_
_entity.id
_entity.type
_entity.pdbx_description
1 polymer ?
#
loop_
_entity_poly.entity_id
_entity_poly.type
_entity_poly.pdbx_seq_one_letter_code
_entity_poly.pdbx_strand_id
1 'polypeptide(L)'
;MSDIASSIARQGIRALIIVNGHGGNYVLANCVQELNAHGPIRAGLYPAREDWADARKAAGIVSSSHEDMHAGELETSIVLAYSPGAVRAGWESADHLSGDRRYLTTLGIGAYTNSGVIGRPSLATADKGNAVLSYLGQSAGRLINLVTAQAD
;
A
#
# COMPACT_ATOMS: atom_id res chain seq x y z
N MET A 1 10.38 -10.83 10.36
CA MET A 1 9.98 -9.64 11.15
C MET A 1 10.49 -9.67 12.58
N SER A 2 10.62 -10.86 13.19
CA SER A 2 11.11 -11.04 14.57
C SER A 2 12.47 -10.37 14.85
N ASP A 3 13.43 -10.45 13.93
CA ASP A 3 14.76 -9.85 14.14
C ASP A 3 14.71 -8.32 14.30
N ILE A 4 13.94 -7.64 13.45
CA ILE A 4 13.73 -6.19 13.51
C ILE A 4 13.05 -5.84 14.83
N ALA A 5 11.94 -6.52 15.15
CA ALA A 5 11.19 -6.30 16.39
C ALA A 5 12.05 -6.51 17.64
N SER A 6 12.83 -7.58 17.67
CA SER A 6 13.75 -7.89 18.78
C SER A 6 14.87 -6.86 18.90
N SER A 7 15.41 -6.40 17.76
CA SER A 7 16.46 -5.38 17.74
C SER A 7 15.98 -4.04 18.31
N ILE A 8 14.82 -3.55 17.87
CA ILE A 8 14.26 -2.28 18.37
C ILE A 8 13.79 -2.40 19.83
N ALA A 9 13.28 -3.57 20.24
CA ALA A 9 12.89 -3.82 21.63
C ALA A 9 14.08 -3.70 22.59
N ARG A 10 15.24 -4.22 22.21
CA ARG A 10 16.50 -4.07 22.97
C ARG A 10 16.95 -2.61 23.09
N GLN A 11 16.53 -1.74 22.18
CA GLN A 11 16.81 -0.30 22.21
C GLN A 11 15.78 0.51 23.01
N GLY A 12 14.82 -0.14 23.66
CA GLY A 12 13.78 0.55 24.44
C GLY A 12 12.54 0.95 23.63
N ILE A 13 12.52 0.71 22.32
CA ILE A 13 11.33 0.96 21.48
C ILE A 13 10.27 -0.10 21.76
N ARG A 14 9.00 0.30 21.80
CA ARG A 14 7.87 -0.58 22.19
C ARG A 14 6.75 -0.66 21.15
N ALA A 15 6.84 0.13 20.07
CA ALA A 15 5.84 0.16 19.01
C ALA A 15 6.53 0.11 17.63
N LEU A 16 5.91 -0.59 16.68
CA LEU A 16 6.35 -0.68 15.28
C LEU A 16 5.13 -0.58 14.37
N ILE A 17 5.18 0.32 13.39
CA ILE A 17 4.21 0.33 12.28
C ILE A 17 4.93 -0.06 11.01
N ILE A 18 4.36 -1.03 10.30
CA ILE A 18 4.84 -1.50 9.01
C ILE A 18 3.98 -0.83 7.95
N VAL A 19 4.58 0.08 7.19
CA VAL A 19 3.92 0.72 6.06
C VAL A 19 4.12 -0.14 4.81
N ASN A 20 3.07 -0.83 4.37
CA ASN A 20 3.09 -1.73 3.24
C ASN A 20 2.49 -1.06 1.99
N GLY A 21 3.33 -0.81 0.98
CA GLY A 21 2.92 -0.31 -0.33
C GLY A 21 2.68 -1.40 -1.38
N HIS A 22 2.88 -2.68 -1.05
CA HIS A 22 2.81 -3.76 -2.04
C HIS A 22 1.83 -4.87 -1.63
N GLY A 23 0.81 -5.10 -2.47
CA GLY A 23 -0.23 -6.09 -2.21
C GLY A 23 0.26 -7.55 -2.17
N GLY A 24 1.39 -7.86 -2.81
CA GLY A 24 1.99 -9.20 -2.80
C GLY A 24 2.64 -9.60 -1.48
N ASN A 25 2.77 -8.68 -0.52
CA ASN A 25 3.32 -8.97 0.81
C ASN A 25 2.28 -9.65 1.73
N TYR A 26 1.66 -10.73 1.25
CA TYR A 26 0.54 -11.43 1.92
C TYR A 26 0.87 -11.87 3.36
N VAL A 27 2.13 -12.25 3.60
CA VAL A 27 2.59 -12.78 4.89
C VAL A 27 2.64 -11.72 5.99
N LEU A 28 2.66 -10.42 5.65
CA LEU A 28 2.85 -9.36 6.66
C LEU A 28 1.74 -9.33 7.71
N ALA A 29 0.49 -9.62 7.34
CA ALA A 29 -0.61 -9.68 8.30
C ALA A 29 -0.34 -10.75 9.37
N ASN A 30 0.11 -11.94 8.97
CA ASN A 30 0.47 -13.01 9.89
C ASN A 30 1.68 -12.63 10.76
N CYS A 31 2.71 -12.02 10.17
CA CYS A 31 3.86 -11.54 10.92
C CYS A 31 3.48 -10.49 11.97
N VAL A 32 2.57 -9.57 11.66
CA VAL A 32 2.09 -8.54 12.62
C VAL A 32 1.29 -9.18 13.73
N GLN A 33 0.41 -10.15 13.42
CA GLN A 33 -0.34 -10.89 14.44
C GLN A 33 0.60 -11.66 15.37
N GLU A 34 1.59 -12.36 14.82
CA GLU A 34 2.60 -13.10 15.59
C GLU A 34 3.39 -12.18 16.53
N LEU A 35 3.81 -11.00 16.04
CA LEU A 35 4.50 -10.00 16.86
C LEU A 35 3.64 -9.49 18.01
N ASN A 36 2.34 -9.30 17.81
CA ASN A 36 1.44 -8.88 18.90
C ASN A 36 1.10 -10.02 19.86
N ALA A 37 1.07 -11.27 19.40
CA ALA A 37 0.76 -12.43 20.23
C ALA A 37 1.93 -12.87 21.11
N HIS A 38 3.16 -12.75 20.62
CA HIS A 38 4.34 -13.33 21.27
C HIS A 38 5.53 -12.36 21.38
N GLY A 39 5.47 -11.20 20.72
CA GLY A 39 6.58 -10.26 20.65
C GLY A 39 6.59 -9.25 21.80
N PRO A 40 7.75 -8.61 22.05
CA PRO A 40 7.94 -7.64 23.11
C PRO A 40 7.44 -6.22 22.73
N ILE A 41 6.77 -6.07 21.59
CA ILE A 41 6.34 -4.77 21.03
C ILE A 41 4.90 -4.87 20.54
N ARG A 42 4.23 -3.71 20.47
CA ARG A 42 2.98 -3.58 19.72
C ARG A 42 3.28 -3.31 18.26
N ALA A 43 2.64 -4.05 17.36
CA ALA A 43 2.85 -3.92 15.93
C ALA A 43 1.56 -3.54 15.20
N GLY A 44 1.67 -2.62 14.23
CA GLY A 44 0.59 -2.27 13.31
C GLY A 44 0.98 -2.51 11.86
N LEU A 45 0.01 -2.86 11.02
CA LEU A 45 0.17 -2.94 9.56
C LEU A 45 -0.69 -1.84 8.92
N TYR A 46 -0.11 -1.06 8.01
CA TYR A 46 -0.75 0.11 7.43
C TYR A 46 -0.34 0.31 5.96
N PRO A 47 -1.20 0.84 5.08
CA PRO A 47 -2.65 1.00 5.25
C PRO A 47 -3.38 -0.35 5.24
N ALA A 48 -4.53 -0.42 5.92
CA ALA A 48 -5.45 -1.54 5.76
C ALA A 48 -6.20 -1.44 4.42
N ARG A 49 -6.96 -2.49 4.06
CA ARG A 49 -7.77 -2.49 2.84
C ARG A 49 -8.80 -1.36 2.85
N GLU A 50 -9.36 -1.09 4.01
CA GLU A 50 -10.35 -0.03 4.25
C GLU A 50 -9.73 1.35 4.09
N ASP A 51 -8.52 1.57 4.62
CA ASP A 51 -7.80 2.85 4.45
C ASP A 51 -7.53 3.12 2.96
N TRP A 52 -7.13 2.10 2.19
CA TRP A 52 -6.96 2.23 0.74
C TRP A 52 -8.28 2.54 0.01
N ALA A 53 -9.38 1.89 0.40
CA ALA A 53 -10.70 2.12 -0.20
C ALA A 53 -11.19 3.55 0.07
N ASP A 54 -11.04 4.03 1.30
CA ASP A 54 -11.42 5.39 1.67
C ASP A 54 -10.52 6.43 0.99
N ALA A 55 -9.21 6.21 0.92
CA ALA A 55 -8.27 7.09 0.24
C ALA A 55 -8.58 7.21 -1.26
N ARG A 56 -8.90 6.08 -1.91
CA ARG A 56 -9.38 6.06 -3.31
C ARG A 56 -10.61 6.92 -3.49
N LYS A 57 -11.61 6.76 -2.62
CA LYS A 57 -12.85 7.54 -2.65
C LYS A 57 -12.59 9.03 -2.43
N ALA A 58 -11.78 9.37 -1.43
CA ALA A 58 -11.44 10.76 -1.10
C ALA A 58 -10.70 11.47 -2.25
N ALA A 59 -9.87 10.74 -2.99
CA ALA A 59 -9.11 11.27 -4.12
C ALA A 59 -9.88 11.25 -5.46
N GLY A 60 -11.10 10.69 -5.50
CA GLY A 60 -11.84 10.56 -6.76
C GLY A 60 -11.17 9.61 -7.75
N ILE A 61 -10.53 8.54 -7.26
CA ILE A 61 -10.03 7.45 -8.10
C ILE A 61 -11.24 6.73 -8.70
N VAL A 62 -11.29 6.66 -10.03
CA VAL A 62 -12.47 6.13 -10.74
C VAL A 62 -12.38 4.64 -11.03
N SER A 63 -11.16 4.13 -11.17
CA SER A 63 -10.91 2.70 -11.34
C SER A 63 -11.15 1.92 -10.05
N SER A 64 -11.74 0.73 -10.19
CA SER A 64 -11.91 -0.18 -9.06
C SER A 64 -10.55 -0.74 -8.60
N SER A 65 -10.43 -1.16 -7.34
CA SER A 65 -9.22 -1.82 -6.84
C SER A 65 -8.85 -3.10 -7.61
N HIS A 66 -9.82 -3.74 -8.29
CA HIS A 66 -9.54 -4.90 -9.14
C HIS A 66 -8.99 -4.49 -10.51
N GLU A 67 -9.51 -3.43 -11.11
CA GLU A 67 -8.98 -2.93 -12.40
C GLU A 67 -7.62 -2.28 -12.20
N ASP A 68 -7.41 -1.60 -11.08
CA ASP A 68 -6.22 -0.83 -10.74
C ASP A 68 -5.29 -1.60 -9.81
N MET A 69 -4.80 -2.73 -10.31
CA MET A 69 -4.02 -3.69 -9.53
C MET A 69 -2.54 -3.30 -9.42
N HIS A 70 -1.92 -2.79 -10.49
CA HIS A 70 -0.51 -2.41 -10.51
C HIS A 70 -0.21 -1.35 -11.57
N ALA A 71 0.57 -0.34 -11.19
CA ALA A 71 1.01 0.79 -12.01
C ALA A 71 -0.13 1.49 -12.75
N GLY A 72 -1.34 1.46 -12.19
CA GLY A 72 -2.52 2.10 -12.78
C GLY A 72 -2.75 3.50 -12.22
N GLU A 73 -4.01 3.86 -12.06
CA GLU A 73 -4.46 5.21 -11.72
C GLU A 73 -3.91 5.66 -10.36
N LEU A 74 -4.06 4.84 -9.32
CA LEU A 74 -3.64 5.18 -7.96
C LEU A 74 -2.11 5.34 -7.84
N GLU A 75 -1.35 4.31 -8.22
CA GLU A 75 0.11 4.29 -8.03
C GLU A 75 0.78 5.37 -8.86
N THR A 76 0.36 5.56 -10.11
CA THR A 76 0.90 6.61 -10.97
C THR A 76 0.56 7.99 -10.41
N SER A 77 -0.65 8.20 -9.88
CA SER A 77 -1.02 9.47 -9.25
C SER A 77 -0.12 9.79 -8.05
N ILE A 78 0.14 8.81 -7.18
CA ILE A 78 1.05 8.97 -6.03
C ILE A 78 2.45 9.37 -6.47
N VAL A 79 3.00 8.70 -7.50
CA VAL A 79 4.34 9.03 -8.00
C VAL A 79 4.38 10.42 -8.65
N LEU A 80 3.36 10.79 -9.43
CA LEU A 80 3.24 12.13 -10.03
C LEU A 80 3.20 13.25 -8.98
N ALA A 81 2.57 13.01 -7.83
CA ALA A 81 2.49 13.97 -6.74
C ALA A 81 3.84 14.27 -6.08
N TYR A 82 4.69 13.24 -5.93
CA TYR A 82 5.95 13.36 -5.17
C TYR A 82 7.19 13.50 -6.07
N SER A 83 7.24 12.76 -7.17
CA SER A 83 8.40 12.68 -8.06
C SER A 83 7.94 12.52 -9.51
N PRO A 84 7.38 13.57 -10.12
CA PRO A 84 6.83 13.49 -11.48
C PRO A 84 7.88 13.05 -12.51
N GLY A 85 9.15 13.44 -12.33
CA GLY A 85 10.24 13.03 -13.21
C GLY A 85 10.63 11.54 -13.12
N ALA A 86 10.10 10.80 -12.13
CA ALA A 86 10.28 9.35 -12.03
C ALA A 86 9.29 8.57 -12.90
N VAL A 87 8.22 9.20 -13.39
CA VAL A 87 7.28 8.57 -14.33
C VAL A 87 7.83 8.73 -15.74
N ARG A 88 8.10 7.60 -16.41
CA ARG A 88 8.63 7.59 -17.77
C ARG A 88 7.58 8.12 -18.76
N ALA A 89 8.00 8.95 -19.71
CA ALA A 89 7.15 9.42 -20.82
C ALA A 89 6.42 8.25 -21.52
N GLY A 90 5.16 8.49 -21.91
CA GLY A 90 4.29 7.50 -22.57
C GLY A 90 3.40 6.72 -21.61
N TRP A 91 3.49 6.97 -20.30
CA TRP A 91 2.62 6.38 -19.28
C TRP A 91 1.14 6.72 -19.50
N GLU A 92 0.86 7.87 -20.12
CA GLU A 92 -0.47 8.36 -20.44
C GLU A 92 -1.21 7.45 -21.42
N SER A 93 -0.48 6.62 -22.16
CA SER A 93 -1.01 5.63 -23.12
C SER A 93 -0.80 4.18 -22.67
N ALA A 94 -0.34 3.95 -21.44
CA ALA A 94 0.07 2.63 -20.96
C ALA A 94 -1.06 1.81 -20.32
N ASP A 95 -2.32 2.21 -20.53
CA ASP A 95 -3.50 1.48 -20.06
C ASP A 95 -3.45 0.01 -20.48
N HIS A 96 -3.61 -0.88 -19.50
CA HIS A 96 -3.72 -2.31 -19.73
C HIS A 96 -4.62 -2.92 -18.67
N LEU A 97 -5.74 -3.52 -19.09
CA LEU A 97 -6.61 -4.26 -18.19
C LEU A 97 -6.39 -5.74 -18.39
N SER A 98 -6.31 -6.47 -17.28
CA SER A 98 -6.38 -7.92 -17.27
C SER A 98 -7.65 -8.32 -16.54
N GLY A 99 -8.39 -9.30 -17.03
CA GLY A 99 -9.67 -9.71 -16.44
C GLY A 99 -9.47 -10.65 -15.25
N ASP A 100 -9.64 -11.94 -15.52
CA ASP A 100 -9.49 -13.01 -14.54
C ASP A 100 -8.01 -13.28 -14.23
N ARG A 101 -7.68 -13.18 -12.95
CA ARG A 101 -6.32 -13.38 -12.43
C ARG A 101 -6.28 -14.38 -11.28
N ARG A 102 -7.20 -15.35 -11.26
CA ARG A 102 -7.31 -16.35 -10.16
C ARG A 102 -6.02 -17.17 -9.90
N TYR A 103 -5.11 -17.25 -10.88
CA TYR A 103 -3.83 -17.97 -10.77
C TYR A 103 -2.62 -17.04 -10.62
N LEU A 104 -2.84 -15.78 -10.24
CA LEU A 104 -1.77 -14.77 -10.10
C LEU A 104 -0.63 -15.23 -9.20
N THR A 105 -0.94 -15.86 -8.07
CA THR A 105 0.08 -16.35 -7.11
C THR A 105 0.90 -17.52 -7.65
N THR A 106 0.44 -18.19 -8.71
CA THR A 106 1.12 -19.31 -9.35
C THR A 106 1.87 -18.90 -10.61
N LEU A 107 1.23 -18.12 -11.48
CA LEU A 107 1.79 -17.74 -12.79
C LEU A 107 2.60 -16.44 -12.75
N GLY A 108 2.46 -15.65 -11.68
CA GLY A 108 3.06 -14.34 -11.57
C GLY A 108 2.40 -13.29 -12.49
N ILE A 109 2.80 -12.03 -12.32
CA ILE A 109 2.20 -10.90 -13.04
C ILE A 109 2.48 -10.95 -14.56
N GLY A 110 3.61 -11.54 -14.97
CA GLY A 110 4.01 -11.64 -16.39
C GLY A 110 3.05 -12.45 -17.26
N ALA A 111 2.23 -13.33 -16.68
CA ALA A 111 1.18 -14.03 -17.43
C ALA A 111 -0.01 -13.12 -17.79
N TYR A 112 -0.09 -11.92 -17.20
CA TYR A 112 -1.25 -11.02 -17.29
C TYR A 112 -0.93 -9.68 -17.94
N THR A 113 0.35 -9.34 -18.12
CA THR A 113 0.82 -8.09 -18.72
C THR A 113 2.26 -8.24 -19.21
N ASN A 114 2.58 -7.61 -20.34
CA ASN A 114 3.95 -7.53 -20.86
C ASN A 114 4.71 -6.31 -20.31
N SER A 115 3.99 -5.25 -19.90
CA SER A 115 4.58 -3.99 -19.43
C SER A 115 4.74 -3.94 -17.91
N GLY A 116 4.02 -4.81 -17.18
CA GLY A 116 3.84 -4.73 -15.73
C GLY A 116 2.59 -3.95 -15.33
N VAL A 117 2.02 -3.12 -16.22
CA VAL A 117 0.79 -2.37 -15.92
C VAL A 117 -0.41 -3.32 -15.92
N ILE A 118 -1.23 -3.23 -14.87
CA ILE A 118 -2.59 -3.77 -14.78
C ILE A 118 -3.44 -2.67 -14.15
N GLY A 119 -3.97 -1.78 -14.99
CA GLY A 119 -4.70 -0.59 -14.59
C GLY A 119 -4.74 0.47 -15.68
N ARG A 120 -5.19 1.66 -15.30
CA ARG A 120 -5.32 2.82 -16.18
C ARG A 120 -4.46 4.00 -15.71
N PRO A 121 -3.13 3.94 -15.91
CA PRO A 121 -2.27 5.07 -15.58
C PRO A 121 -2.72 6.34 -16.29
N SER A 122 -3.33 6.28 -17.48
CA SER A 122 -3.83 7.46 -18.22
C SER A 122 -4.79 8.37 -17.44
N LEU A 123 -5.45 7.84 -16.39
CA LEU A 123 -6.39 8.58 -15.56
C LEU A 123 -5.73 9.26 -14.35
N ALA A 124 -4.42 9.06 -14.17
CA ALA A 124 -3.67 9.55 -13.04
C ALA A 124 -3.41 11.06 -13.11
N THR A 125 -3.41 11.70 -11.95
CA THR A 125 -3.02 13.11 -11.80
C THR A 125 -2.25 13.31 -10.50
N ALA A 126 -1.38 14.33 -10.44
CA ALA A 126 -0.69 14.70 -9.21
C ALA A 126 -1.69 15.08 -8.09
N ASP A 127 -2.81 15.72 -8.42
CA ASP A 127 -3.84 16.10 -7.45
C ASP A 127 -4.48 14.88 -6.77
N LYS A 128 -4.78 13.83 -7.54
CA LYS A 128 -5.25 12.55 -7.00
C LYS A 128 -4.23 11.96 -6.04
N GLY A 129 -2.95 11.98 -6.40
CA GLY A 129 -1.87 11.47 -5.56
C GLY A 129 -1.75 12.25 -4.25
N ASN A 130 -1.78 13.58 -4.31
CA ASN A 130 -1.77 14.45 -3.13
C ASN A 130 -2.97 14.17 -2.22
N ALA A 131 -4.16 13.97 -2.77
CA ALA A 131 -5.35 13.64 -2.00
C ALA A 131 -5.25 12.26 -1.32
N VAL A 132 -4.75 11.24 -2.02
CA VAL A 132 -4.50 9.90 -1.45
C VAL A 132 -3.51 10.00 -0.29
N LEU A 133 -2.36 10.63 -0.51
CA LEU A 133 -1.30 10.77 0.51
C LEU A 133 -1.78 11.57 1.71
N SER A 134 -2.56 12.64 1.49
CA SER A 134 -3.13 13.45 2.56
C SER A 134 -4.11 12.64 3.41
N TYR A 135 -5.01 11.87 2.78
CA TYR A 135 -5.95 11.02 3.51
C TYR A 135 -5.20 9.97 4.33
N LEU A 136 -4.30 9.22 3.69
CA LEU A 136 -3.53 8.17 4.35
C LEU A 136 -2.64 8.71 5.48
N GLY A 137 -2.05 9.89 5.32
CA GLY A 137 -1.26 10.52 6.37
C GLY A 137 -2.11 10.86 7.60
N GLN A 138 -3.32 11.39 7.39
CA GLN A 138 -4.24 11.70 8.47
C GLN A 138 -4.79 10.43 9.15
N SER A 139 -5.21 9.43 8.38
CA SER A 139 -5.79 8.20 8.94
C SER A 139 -4.78 7.34 9.71
N ALA A 140 -3.48 7.43 9.37
CA ALA A 140 -2.40 6.75 10.09
C ALA A 140 -2.34 7.13 11.57
N GLY A 141 -2.76 8.36 11.93
CA GLY A 141 -2.80 8.84 13.31
C GLY A 141 -3.60 7.94 14.25
N ARG A 142 -4.67 7.31 13.74
CA ARG A 142 -5.48 6.36 14.52
C ARG A 142 -4.68 5.13 14.94
N LEU A 143 -3.93 4.55 14.00
CA LEU A 143 -3.09 3.39 14.29
C LEU A 143 -1.91 3.76 15.19
N ILE A 144 -1.29 4.92 14.96
CA ILE A 144 -0.24 5.44 15.83
C ILE A 144 -0.73 5.46 17.29
N ASN A 145 -1.90 6.05 17.55
CA ASN A 145 -2.45 6.11 18.89
C ASN A 145 -2.68 4.71 19.51
N LEU A 146 -3.18 3.75 18.73
CA LEU A 146 -3.40 2.37 19.20
C LEU A 146 -2.10 1.66 19.61
N VAL A 147 -1.05 1.81 18.81
CA VAL A 147 0.23 1.14 19.10
C VAL A 147 1.04 1.85 20.19
N THR A 148 0.80 3.13 20.45
CA THR A 148 1.51 3.91 21.49
C THR A 148 0.74 4.09 22.80
N ALA A 149 -0.55 3.76 22.86
CA ALA A 149 -1.32 3.85 24.10
C ALA A 149 -0.64 3.05 25.23
N GLN A 150 -0.63 3.52 26.47
CA GLN A 150 -0.12 2.70 27.57
C GLN A 150 -1.08 1.53 27.82
N ALA A 151 -0.56 0.39 28.28
CA ALA A 151 -1.43 -0.63 28.86
C ALA A 151 -1.78 -0.12 30.26
N ASP A 152 -3.07 -0.01 30.54
CA ASP A 152 -3.56 0.17 31.91
C ASP A 152 -3.17 -1.03 32.79
#